data_AF-A0A838G8C3-F1
#
_entry.id   AF-A0A838G8C3-F1
#
_cell.length_a   1.000
_cell.length_b   1.000
_cell.length_c   1.000
_cell.angle_alpha   90.00
_cell.angle_beta   90.00
_cell.angle_gamma   90.00
#
_symmetry.space_group_name_H-M   'P 1'
#
loop_
_entity.id
_entity.type
_entity.pdbx_description
1 polymer ?
#
loop_
_entity_poly.entity_id
_entity_poly.type
_entity_poly.pdbx_seq_one_letter_code
_entity_poly.pdbx_strand_id
1 'polypeptide(L)'
;AHLDLGLHNVEHYGHAVLPDYAYVKAFEWEFLRFPAGVPNYNLPPGVCVEVKHLDEDEFAHWTDPSAFATSSRTRRKRREFAVFRGLQEGSWESLDSIHRIEAPPGVHVVDHVAGTWLPSAPRPLVRDLELESST
;
A
#
# COMPACT_ATOMS: atom_id res chain seq x y z
N ALA A 1 0.96 -6.52 -14.84
CA ALA A 1 0.44 -6.01 -13.55
C ALA A 1 1.04 -4.63 -13.29
N HIS A 2 0.51 -3.91 -12.32
CA HIS A 2 1.03 -2.59 -11.92
C HIS A 2 1.39 -2.63 -10.45
N LEU A 3 2.59 -2.15 -10.13
CA LEU A 3 3.13 -2.07 -8.79
C LEU A 3 3.13 -0.61 -8.35
N ASP A 4 2.42 -0.31 -7.26
CA ASP A 4 2.41 1.01 -6.64
C ASP A 4 3.47 1.08 -5.53
N LEU A 5 4.43 1.99 -5.66
CA LEU A 5 5.44 2.29 -4.64
C LEU A 5 5.17 3.63 -3.93
N GLY A 6 4.06 4.30 -4.24
CA GLY A 6 3.65 5.57 -3.64
C GLY A 6 2.97 5.44 -2.27
N LEU A 7 2.74 4.20 -1.79
CA LEU A 7 2.27 3.91 -0.44
C LEU A 7 3.32 3.09 0.31
N HIS A 8 3.67 3.56 1.51
CA HIS A 8 4.36 2.74 2.49
C HIS A 8 3.33 2.07 3.40
N ASN A 9 3.56 0.80 3.75
CA ASN A 9 2.76 0.17 4.77
C ASN A 9 3.09 0.82 6.13
N VAL A 10 2.07 1.32 6.82
CA VAL A 10 2.17 1.90 8.16
C VAL A 10 1.71 0.91 9.24
N GLU A 11 1.27 -0.28 8.84
CA GLU A 11 0.84 -1.30 9.78
C GLU A 11 2.03 -1.90 10.52
N HIS A 12 1.84 -2.09 11.82
CA HIS A 12 2.83 -2.72 12.67
C HIS A 12 3.05 -4.16 12.22
N TYR A 13 4.31 -4.57 12.14
CA TYR A 13 4.65 -5.94 11.81
C TYR A 13 5.04 -6.73 13.05
N GLY A 14 4.29 -7.82 13.25
CA GLY A 14 4.50 -8.72 14.37
C GLY A 14 4.04 -8.11 15.71
N HIS A 15 3.44 -8.94 16.54
CA HIS A 15 3.12 -8.58 17.91
C HIS A 15 3.10 -9.83 18.77
N ALA A 16 3.29 -9.66 20.07
CA ALA A 16 3.12 -10.75 21.00
C ALA A 16 1.64 -11.16 21.06
N VAL A 17 1.38 -12.47 21.11
CA VAL A 17 0.04 -13.00 21.36
C VAL A 17 -0.20 -12.99 22.87
N LEU A 18 -0.45 -11.80 23.43
CA LEU A 18 -0.68 -11.55 24.85
C LEU A 18 -1.98 -10.75 25.06
N PRO A 19 -2.64 -10.85 26.23
CA PRO A 19 -3.93 -10.19 26.49
C PRO A 19 -3.94 -8.67 26.29
N ASP A 20 -2.80 -8.01 26.49
CA ASP A 20 -2.69 -6.55 26.36
C ASP A 20 -2.58 -6.08 24.90
N TYR A 21 -2.44 -7.01 23.95
CA TYR A 21 -2.48 -6.75 22.51
C TYR A 21 -3.87 -7.13 22.00
N ALA A 22 -4.68 -6.14 21.65
CA ALA A 22 -6.06 -6.37 21.24
C ALA A 22 -6.36 -5.69 19.90
N TYR A 23 -7.03 -6.39 19.01
CA TYR A 23 -7.62 -5.75 17.83
C TYR A 23 -8.83 -4.93 18.23
N VAL A 24 -8.82 -3.66 17.83
CA VAL A 24 -9.94 -2.74 18.00
C VAL A 24 -10.52 -2.40 16.64
N LYS A 25 -11.84 -2.54 16.51
CA LYS A 25 -12.59 -2.06 15.35
C LYS A 25 -12.73 -0.53 15.46
N ALA A 26 -12.12 0.19 14.53
CA ALA A 26 -12.44 1.60 14.29
C ALA A 26 -13.48 1.71 13.16
N PHE A 27 -14.05 2.90 12.96
CA PHE A 27 -15.08 3.15 11.96
C PHE A 27 -14.72 2.70 10.54
N GLU A 28 -13.43 2.67 10.18
CA GLU A 28 -12.99 2.38 8.81
C GLU A 28 -12.11 1.13 8.68
N TRP A 29 -11.54 0.62 9.78
CA TRP A 29 -10.49 -0.42 9.81
C TRP A 29 -10.37 -1.10 11.17
N GLU A 30 -9.81 -2.31 11.21
CA GLU A 30 -9.25 -2.90 12.42
C GLU A 30 -7.84 -2.39 12.66
N PHE A 31 -7.55 -2.04 13.91
CA PHE A 31 -6.20 -1.71 14.33
C PHE A 31 -5.79 -2.60 15.47
N LEU A 32 -4.53 -3.02 15.46
CA LEU A 32 -3.93 -3.62 16.63
C LEU A 32 -3.60 -2.52 17.65
N ARG A 33 -4.19 -2.59 18.84
CA ARG A 33 -3.84 -1.73 19.97
C ARG A 33 -2.62 -2.31 20.68
N PHE A 34 -1.57 -1.49 20.76
CA PHE A 34 -0.37 -1.81 21.51
C PHE A 34 -0.46 -1.30 22.96
N PRO A 35 0.14 -2.02 23.93
CA PRO A 35 0.37 -1.49 25.26
C PRO A 35 1.24 -0.22 25.21
N ALA A 36 1.06 0.66 26.20
CA ALA A 36 1.89 1.86 26.29
C ALA A 36 3.36 1.50 26.48
N GLY A 37 4.25 2.24 25.82
CA GLY A 37 5.71 2.05 25.93
C GLY A 37 6.29 0.93 25.06
N VAL A 38 5.46 0.22 24.28
CA VAL A 38 5.96 -0.75 23.29
C VAL A 38 6.44 0.00 22.03
N PRO A 39 7.67 -0.25 21.57
CA PRO A 39 8.16 0.35 20.32
C PRO A 39 7.40 -0.20 19.11
N ASN A 40 7.15 0.67 18.13
CA ASN A 40 6.66 0.27 16.81
C ASN A 40 7.83 -0.20 15.93
N TYR A 41 7.66 -1.31 15.25
CA TYR A 41 8.57 -1.79 14.22
C TYR A 41 7.83 -1.87 12.88
N ASN A 42 8.28 -1.06 11.93
CA ASN A 42 7.87 -1.15 10.54
C ASN A 42 8.88 -2.02 9.80
N LEU A 43 8.42 -2.87 8.89
CA LEU A 43 9.34 -3.58 8.00
C LEU A 43 9.97 -2.60 7.01
N PRO A 44 11.25 -2.80 6.65
CA PRO A 44 11.86 -2.08 5.55
C PRO A 44 11.05 -2.23 4.25
N PRO A 45 11.01 -1.19 3.38
CA PRO A 45 10.39 -1.30 2.07
C PRO A 45 10.95 -2.47 1.25
N GLY A 46 10.07 -3.18 0.54
CA GLY A 46 10.44 -4.31 -0.30
C GLY A 46 10.56 -5.67 0.40
N VAL A 47 10.23 -5.76 1.70
CA VAL A 47 10.16 -7.05 2.42
C VAL A 47 8.83 -7.78 2.18
N CYS A 48 7.75 -7.04 1.91
CA CYS A 48 6.42 -7.57 1.63
C CYS A 48 5.84 -6.91 0.38
N VAL A 49 5.09 -7.69 -0.41
CA VAL A 49 4.27 -7.19 -1.52
C VAL A 49 2.83 -7.58 -1.24
N GLU A 50 1.93 -6.62 -1.36
CA GLU A 50 0.49 -6.87 -1.29
C GLU A 50 -0.03 -7.08 -2.71
N VAL A 51 -0.78 -8.17 -2.90
CA VAL A 51 -1.44 -8.45 -4.17
C VAL A 51 -2.90 -8.11 -4.02
N LYS A 52 -3.36 -7.18 -4.86
CA LYS A 52 -4.74 -6.74 -4.86
C LYS A 52 -5.34 -6.94 -6.24
N HIS A 53 -6.45 -7.67 -6.30
CA HIS A 53 -7.30 -7.71 -7.48
C HIS A 53 -8.38 -6.65 -7.27
N LEU A 54 -8.25 -5.53 -7.98
CA LEU A 54 -9.19 -4.42 -7.91
C LEU A 54 -10.26 -4.64 -8.97
N ASP A 55 -11.49 -4.95 -8.55
CA ASP A 55 -12.67 -4.99 -9.42
C ASP A 55 -13.62 -3.84 -9.07
N GLU A 56 -14.60 -3.57 -9.93
CA GLU A 56 -15.50 -2.41 -9.84
C GLU A 56 -16.35 -2.41 -8.55
N ASP A 57 -16.64 -3.58 -7.98
CA ASP A 57 -17.47 -3.74 -6.79
C ASP A 57 -16.79 -3.24 -5.50
N GLU A 58 -15.46 -3.26 -5.42
CA GLU A 58 -14.71 -2.86 -4.24
C GLU A 58 -14.97 -1.40 -3.85
N PHE A 59 -15.21 -0.54 -4.85
CA PHE A 59 -15.53 0.87 -4.65
C PHE A 59 -17.03 1.18 -4.83
N ALA A 60 -17.83 0.26 -5.38
CA ALA A 60 -19.25 0.48 -5.66
C ALA A 60 -20.10 0.76 -4.41
N HIS A 61 -19.66 0.35 -3.23
CA HIS A 61 -20.35 0.62 -1.97
C HIS A 61 -20.08 2.02 -1.38
N TRP A 62 -19.18 2.81 -1.98
CA TRP A 62 -18.88 4.17 -1.53
C TRP A 62 -19.73 5.18 -2.30
N THR A 63 -20.60 5.90 -1.60
CA THR A 63 -21.52 6.87 -2.20
C THR A 63 -20.82 8.08 -2.81
N ASP A 64 -19.63 8.46 -2.31
CA ASP A 64 -18.88 9.63 -2.78
C ASP A 64 -17.36 9.47 -2.56
N PRO A 65 -16.54 9.36 -3.63
CA PRO A 65 -15.08 9.32 -3.53
C PRO A 65 -14.45 10.59 -2.94
N SER A 66 -15.17 11.73 -2.97
CA SER A 66 -14.72 12.97 -2.32
C SER A 66 -14.60 12.80 -0.79
N ALA A 67 -15.31 11.83 -0.21
CA ALA A 67 -15.17 11.47 1.20
C ALA A 67 -13.72 11.07 1.55
N PHE A 68 -12.96 10.51 0.61
CA PHE A 68 -11.54 10.20 0.83
C PHE A 68 -10.66 11.44 0.93
N ALA A 69 -11.11 12.61 0.48
CA ALA A 69 -10.37 13.87 0.57
C ALA A 69 -10.33 14.45 2.00
N THR A 70 -11.27 14.04 2.85
CA THR A 70 -11.63 14.74 4.09
C THR A 70 -10.79 14.39 5.31
N SER A 71 -10.05 13.27 5.29
CA SER A 71 -9.31 12.76 6.45
C SER A 71 -7.93 12.23 6.06
N SER A 72 -6.93 12.42 6.92
CA SER A 72 -5.63 11.77 6.75
C SER A 72 -5.73 10.25 6.83
N ARG A 73 -6.73 9.73 7.56
CA ARG A 73 -6.98 8.28 7.73
C ARG A 73 -7.44 7.61 6.42
N THR A 74 -7.99 8.39 5.50
CA THR A 74 -8.45 7.90 4.19
C THR A 74 -7.41 8.08 3.08
N ARG A 75 -6.18 8.53 3.39
CA ARG A 75 -5.08 8.69 2.42
C ARG A 75 -4.83 7.42 1.59
N ARG A 76 -4.76 6.26 2.25
CA ARG A 76 -4.56 4.96 1.59
C ARG A 76 -5.70 4.66 0.61
N LYS A 77 -6.95 4.76 1.07
CA LYS A 77 -8.15 4.55 0.22
C LYS A 77 -8.18 5.53 -0.97
N ARG A 78 -7.84 6.80 -0.74
CA ARG A 78 -7.74 7.82 -1.80
C ARG A 78 -6.76 7.42 -2.88
N ARG A 79 -5.57 6.94 -2.48
CA ARG A 79 -4.52 6.51 -3.41
C ARG A 79 -4.93 5.24 -4.15
N GLU A 80 -5.44 4.23 -3.45
CA GLU A 80 -5.96 3.02 -4.07
C GLU A 80 -7.06 3.32 -5.10
N PHE A 81 -7.99 4.23 -4.78
CA PHE A 81 -9.02 4.68 -5.71
C PHE A 81 -8.44 5.41 -6.93
N ALA A 82 -7.47 6.31 -6.73
CA ALA A 82 -6.81 7.01 -7.83
C ALA A 82 -6.08 6.03 -8.76
N VAL A 83 -5.39 5.03 -8.21
CA VAL A 83 -4.73 3.97 -8.98
C VAL A 83 -5.76 3.13 -9.75
N PHE A 84 -6.83 2.71 -9.10
CA PHE A 84 -7.91 1.97 -9.75
C PHE A 84 -8.48 2.73 -10.96
N ARG A 85 -8.86 3.99 -10.78
CA ARG A 85 -9.39 4.84 -11.85
C ARG A 85 -8.38 5.05 -12.97
N GLY A 86 -7.12 5.33 -12.62
CA GLY A 86 -6.05 5.51 -13.60
C GLY A 86 -5.79 4.25 -14.43
N LEU A 87 -5.91 3.06 -13.83
CA LEU A 87 -5.80 1.79 -14.55
C LEU A 87 -6.99 1.57 -15.50
N GLN A 88 -8.21 1.80 -15.02
CA GLN A 88 -9.45 1.65 -15.82
C GLN A 88 -9.48 2.61 -17.02
N GLU A 89 -9.04 3.86 -16.81
CA GLU A 89 -9.02 4.90 -17.84
C GLU A 89 -7.79 4.83 -18.75
N GLY A 90 -6.84 3.95 -18.46
CA GLY A 90 -5.56 3.85 -19.18
C GLY A 90 -4.61 5.03 -18.92
N SER A 91 -4.88 5.86 -17.91
CA SER A 91 -4.13 7.06 -17.55
C SER A 91 -3.12 6.84 -16.41
N TRP A 92 -2.86 5.59 -16.01
CA TRP A 92 -1.99 5.23 -14.89
C TRP A 92 -0.56 5.79 -14.99
N GLU A 93 -0.06 6.07 -16.20
CA GLU A 93 1.27 6.67 -16.42
C GLU A 93 1.38 8.09 -15.86
N SER A 94 0.25 8.77 -15.67
CA SER A 94 0.19 10.09 -15.02
C SER A 94 0.27 10.02 -13.50
N LEU A 95 0.17 8.82 -12.91
CA LEU A 95 0.27 8.60 -11.49
C LEU A 95 1.72 8.34 -11.10
N ASP A 96 2.24 9.14 -10.18
CA ASP A 96 3.59 8.97 -9.66
C ASP A 96 3.80 7.58 -9.06
N SER A 97 5.01 7.03 -9.13
CA SER A 97 5.41 5.79 -8.46
C SER A 97 4.65 4.52 -8.87
N ILE A 98 3.96 4.53 -10.02
CA ILE A 98 3.37 3.33 -10.63
C ILE A 98 4.35 2.71 -11.63
N HIS A 99 4.64 1.43 -11.45
CA HIS A 99 5.50 0.65 -12.32
C HIS A 99 4.72 -0.46 -13.00
N ARG A 100 4.76 -0.50 -14.34
CA ARG A 100 4.26 -1.65 -15.09
C ARG A 100 5.25 -2.80 -14.94
N ILE A 101 4.75 -3.95 -14.50
CA ILE A 101 5.51 -5.20 -14.34
C ILE A 101 4.97 -6.24 -15.33
N GLU A 102 5.87 -6.77 -16.14
CA GLU A 102 5.60 -7.86 -17.07
C GLU A 102 6.43 -9.07 -16.68
N ALA A 103 5.74 -10.13 -16.24
CA ALA A 103 6.40 -11.38 -15.92
C ALA A 103 6.66 -12.19 -17.21
N PRO A 104 7.78 -12.94 -17.29
CA PRO A 104 8.03 -13.85 -18.40
C PRO A 104 6.91 -14.90 -18.56
N PRO A 105 6.72 -15.46 -19.77
CA PRO A 105 5.74 -16.53 -19.99
C PRO A 105 5.93 -17.69 -19.01
N GLY A 106 4.83 -18.12 -18.38
CA GLY A 106 4.84 -19.22 -17.41
C GLY A 106 5.30 -18.86 -15.99
N VAL A 107 5.63 -17.59 -15.72
CA VAL A 107 6.04 -17.12 -14.38
C VAL A 107 4.91 -16.27 -13.77
N HIS A 108 4.53 -16.59 -12.53
CA HIS A 108 3.54 -15.77 -11.82
C HIS A 108 4.15 -14.40 -11.47
N VAL A 109 3.36 -13.34 -11.57
CA VAL A 109 3.87 -11.97 -11.39
C VAL A 109 4.47 -11.74 -10.00
N VAL A 110 3.91 -12.38 -8.96
CA VAL A 110 4.45 -12.31 -7.60
C VAL A 110 5.85 -12.90 -7.52
N ASP A 111 6.07 -14.06 -8.12
CA ASP A 111 7.37 -14.73 -8.11
C ASP A 111 8.40 -13.90 -8.90
N HIS A 112 7.98 -13.33 -10.03
CA HIS A 112 8.84 -12.44 -10.82
C HIS A 112 9.21 -11.18 -10.03
N VAL A 113 8.24 -10.55 -9.35
CA VAL A 113 8.48 -9.37 -8.53
C VAL A 113 9.43 -9.70 -7.37
N ALA A 114 9.15 -10.76 -6.61
CA ALA A 114 9.93 -11.13 -5.44
C ALA A 114 11.34 -11.65 -5.80
N GLY A 115 11.45 -12.47 -6.83
CA GLY A 115 12.69 -13.17 -7.17
C GLY A 115 13.60 -12.43 -8.15
N THR A 116 13.10 -11.42 -8.87
CA THR A 116 13.88 -10.77 -9.94
C THR A 116 13.76 -9.25 -9.91
N TRP A 117 12.54 -8.71 -9.95
CA TRP A 117 12.36 -7.27 -10.03
C TRP A 117 12.83 -6.54 -8.76
N LEU A 118 12.31 -6.93 -7.57
CA LEU A 118 12.65 -6.29 -6.30
C LEU A 118 14.16 -6.36 -5.95
N PRO A 119 14.85 -7.49 -6.15
CA PRO A 119 16.30 -7.58 -5.92
C PRO A 119 17.13 -6.68 -6.85
N SER A 120 16.67 -6.45 -8.09
CA SER A 120 17.39 -5.66 -9.09
C SER A 120 17.02 -4.18 -9.10
N ALA A 121 15.88 -3.81 -8.52
CA ALA A 121 15.40 -2.44 -8.51
C ALA A 121 16.36 -1.49 -7.76
N PRO A 122 16.70 -0.31 -8.33
CA PRO A 122 17.54 0.68 -7.66
C PRO A 122 17.00 1.08 -6.28
N ARG A 123 17.90 1.37 -5.34
CA ARG A 123 17.54 1.88 -4.02
C ARG A 123 17.71 3.42 -3.97
N PRO A 124 16.90 4.14 -3.19
CA PRO A 124 15.79 3.63 -2.37
C PRO A 124 14.57 3.24 -3.23
N LEU A 125 13.87 2.17 -2.83
CA LEU A 125 12.68 1.66 -3.54
C LEU A 125 11.54 2.67 -3.52
N VAL A 126 11.34 3.31 -2.36
CA VAL A 126 10.35 4.36 -2.14
C VAL A 126 11.14 5.64 -1.92
N ARG A 127 10.78 6.71 -2.62
CA ARG A 127 11.31 8.05 -2.35
C ARG A 127 10.26 8.80 -1.55
N ASP A 128 10.56 9.08 -0.30
CA ASP A 128 9.68 9.89 0.55
C ASP A 128 9.71 11.34 0.03
N LEU A 129 8.69 11.71 -0.75
CA LEU A 129 8.52 13.09 -1.23
C LEU A 129 8.42 14.12 -0.08
N GLU A 130 8.04 13.67 1.13
CA GLU A 130 7.95 14.51 2.32
C GLU A 130 9.33 14.88 2.92
N LEU A 131 10.37 14.04 2.72
CA LEU A 131 11.72 14.35 3.20
C LEU A 131 12.46 15.36 2.30
N GLU A 132 12.15 15.40 1.00
CA GLU A 132 12.77 16.34 0.06
C GLU A 132 12.23 17.78 0.23
N SER A 133 11.05 17.93 0.85
CA SER A 133 10.40 19.23 1.09
C SER A 133 10.91 19.96 2.35
N SER A 134 11.84 19.35 3.10
CA SER A 134 12.36 19.87 4.37
C SER A 134 13.84 20.32 4.28
N THR A 135 14.33 20.62 3.07
CA THR A 135 15.69 21.14 2.82
C THR A 135 15.66 22.53 2.22
#